data_AF-A0A2N3J8T5-F1
#
_entry.id   AF-A0A2N3J8T5-F1
#
_cell.length_a   1.000
_cell.length_b   1.000
_cell.length_c   1.000
_cell.angle_alpha   90.00
_cell.angle_beta   90.00
_cell.angle_gamma   90.00
#
_symmetry.space_group_name_H-M   'P 1'
#
loop_
_entity.id
_entity.type
_entity.pdbx_description
1 polymer ?
#
loop_
_entity_poly.entity_id
_entity_poly.type
_entity_poly.pdbx_seq_one_letter_code
_entity_poly.pdbx_strand_id
1 'polypeptide(L)'
;MVMAERIGYAVYSEIEGGYLVTASPSNYIWDPAAALLYETAAKAWASADRRGPKYAAAVAIVRDNSGRLQHEELPFPMKAAPGSWIVRIEDTGLPLGSLYVTSLSRDGKTRASTEIRDARGFSHEQALELAAQLQNKPNRTAEVEQVSV
;
A
#
# COMPACT_ATOMS: atom_id res chain seq x y z
N MET A 1 -26.20 15.84 0.68
CA MET A 1 -24.94 15.10 0.86
C MET A 1 -24.52 15.31 2.30
N VAL A 2 -24.57 14.26 3.10
CA VAL A 2 -24.22 14.31 4.53
C VAL A 2 -22.69 14.36 4.63
N MET A 3 -22.13 15.43 5.21
CA MET A 3 -20.68 15.60 5.31
C MET A 3 -20.18 14.98 6.61
N ALA A 4 -19.53 13.81 6.51
CA ALA A 4 -18.72 13.29 7.62
C ALA A 4 -17.49 14.18 7.81
N GLU A 5 -17.24 14.62 9.04
CA GLU A 5 -16.11 15.49 9.36
C GLU A 5 -14.87 14.63 9.60
N ARG A 6 -13.78 14.85 8.85
CA ARG A 6 -12.50 14.18 9.13
C ARG A 6 -11.80 14.85 10.30
N ILE A 7 -11.56 14.09 11.36
CA ILE A 7 -11.01 14.58 12.63
C ILE A 7 -9.49 14.42 12.68
N GLY A 8 -8.97 13.35 12.07
CA GLY A 8 -7.53 13.09 12.00
C GLY A 8 -7.22 11.70 11.49
N TYR A 9 -5.98 11.24 11.72
CA TYR A 9 -5.49 9.97 11.19
C TYR A 9 -4.95 9.08 12.31
N ALA A 10 -5.20 7.78 12.16
CA ALA A 10 -4.81 6.74 13.10
C ALA A 10 -4.19 5.56 12.35
N VAL A 11 -3.68 4.59 13.10
CA VAL A 11 -3.29 3.28 12.58
C VAL A 11 -4.20 2.23 13.20
N TYR A 12 -4.81 1.41 12.36
CA TYR A 12 -5.67 0.29 12.77
C TYR A 12 -4.97 -1.03 12.46
N SER A 13 -5.13 -2.02 13.33
CA SER A 13 -4.73 -3.39 13.08
C SER A 13 -5.86 -4.32 13.45
N GLU A 14 -6.31 -5.11 12.47
CA GLU A 14 -7.29 -6.17 12.71
C GLU A 14 -6.70 -7.29 13.57
N ILE A 15 -5.43 -7.62 13.35
CA ILE A 15 -4.72 -8.68 14.08
C ILE A 15 -4.57 -8.33 15.57
N GLU A 16 -4.23 -7.07 15.86
CA GLU A 16 -4.12 -6.58 17.24
C GLU A 16 -5.49 -6.17 17.82
N GLY A 17 -6.56 -6.24 17.02
CA GLY A 17 -7.93 -5.96 17.44
C GLY A 17 -8.14 -4.52 17.91
N GLY A 18 -7.55 -3.52 17.25
CA GLY A 18 -7.76 -2.12 17.64
C GLY A 18 -6.88 -1.08 16.96
N TYR A 19 -6.90 0.12 17.54
CA TYR A 19 -6.16 1.28 17.06
C TYR A 19 -4.88 1.48 17.87
N LEU A 20 -3.82 1.83 17.16
CA LEU A 20 -2.55 2.18 17.77
C LEU A 20 -2.66 3.48 18.58
N VAL A 21 -2.34 3.43 19.86
CA VAL A 21 -2.35 4.60 20.77
C VAL A 21 -0.96 5.00 21.27
N THR A 22 -0.01 4.06 21.30
CA THR A 22 1.40 4.37 21.52
C THR A 22 2.25 3.62 20.50
N ALA A 23 3.26 4.29 19.93
CA ALA A 23 4.06 3.70 18.86
C ALA A 23 5.26 2.88 19.35
N SER A 24 5.76 3.14 20.57
CA SER A 24 6.88 2.42 21.18
C SER A 24 6.80 2.48 22.72
N PRO A 25 6.48 1.37 23.41
CA PRO A 25 6.02 0.11 22.82
C PRO A 25 4.70 0.30 22.07
N SER A 26 4.47 -0.56 21.07
CA SER A 26 3.19 -0.58 20.35
C SER A 26 2.08 -1.03 21.30
N ASN A 27 1.05 -0.19 21.48
CA ASN A 27 -0.15 -0.52 22.25
C ASN A 27 -1.40 -0.24 21.43
N TYR A 28 -2.39 -1.14 21.51
CA TYR A 28 -3.61 -1.10 20.72
C TYR A 28 -4.84 -1.14 21.63
N ILE A 29 -5.83 -0.28 21.37
CA ILE A 29 -7.11 -0.28 22.09
C ILE A 29 -8.27 -0.01 21.13
N TRP A 30 -9.49 -0.39 21.56
CA TRP A 30 -10.71 -0.16 20.80
C TRP A 30 -11.34 1.23 21.10
N ASP A 31 -10.54 2.29 20.91
CA ASP A 31 -11.01 3.68 21.06
C ASP A 31 -10.41 4.59 19.96
N PRO A 32 -11.20 5.00 18.96
CA PRO A 32 -10.76 5.90 17.90
C PRO A 32 -10.31 7.28 18.40
N ALA A 33 -10.88 7.79 19.49
CA ALA A 33 -10.56 9.12 20.01
C ALA A 33 -9.14 9.16 20.58
N ALA A 34 -8.75 8.10 21.28
CA ALA A 34 -7.41 7.94 21.85
C ALA A 34 -6.32 7.69 20.79
N ALA A 35 -6.71 7.36 19.55
CA ALA A 35 -5.80 6.94 18.49
C ALA A 35 -5.50 8.01 17.43
N LEU A 36 -5.96 9.25 17.63
CA LEU A 36 -5.68 10.42 16.77
C LEU A 36 -4.22 10.89 16.90
N LEU A 37 -3.28 10.05 16.48
CA LEU A 37 -1.84 10.27 16.64
C LEU A 37 -1.22 11.09 15.50
N TYR A 38 -1.87 11.16 14.34
CA TYR A 38 -1.25 11.67 13.14
C TYR A 38 -2.08 12.80 12.50
N GLU A 39 -1.37 13.87 12.15
CA GLU A 39 -1.94 15.03 11.45
C GLU A 39 -2.16 14.77 9.95
N THR A 40 -1.45 13.80 9.37
CA THR A 40 -1.51 13.50 7.94
C THR A 40 -1.59 12.01 7.67
N ALA A 41 -2.26 11.66 6.57
CA ALA A 41 -2.32 10.29 6.05
C ALA A 41 -0.92 9.69 5.84
N ALA A 42 0.04 10.49 5.36
CA ALA A 42 1.41 10.05 5.12
C ALA A 42 2.13 9.63 6.42
N LYS A 43 1.94 10.39 7.52
CA LYS A 43 2.52 10.03 8.82
C LYS A 43 1.89 8.74 9.37
N ALA A 44 0.58 8.57 9.20
CA ALA A 44 -0.13 7.36 9.60
C ALA A 44 0.37 6.15 8.80
N TRP A 45 0.50 6.25 7.47
CA TRP A 45 1.04 5.18 6.63
C TRP A 45 2.48 4.82 6.98
N ALA A 46 3.35 5.82 7.17
CA ALA A 46 4.72 5.56 7.59
C ALA A 46 4.82 4.86 8.96
N SER A 47 3.81 5.00 9.81
CA SER A 47 3.71 4.25 11.07
C SER A 47 3.15 2.84 10.84
N ALA A 48 2.11 2.68 10.03
CA ALA A 48 1.57 1.38 9.64
C ALA A 48 2.63 0.50 8.97
N ASP A 49 3.39 1.02 8.01
CA ASP A 49 4.40 0.27 7.24
C ASP A 49 5.55 -0.25 8.13
N ARG A 50 5.89 0.43 9.24
CA ARG A 50 6.89 -0.06 10.21
C ARG A 50 6.48 -1.34 10.92
N ARG A 51 5.18 -1.65 10.94
CA ARG A 51 4.63 -2.90 11.51
C ARG A 51 4.58 -4.03 10.48
N GLY A 52 4.95 -3.72 9.23
CA GLY A 52 4.92 -4.62 8.09
C GLY A 52 3.63 -4.47 7.27
N PRO A 53 3.72 -4.63 5.94
CA PRO A 53 2.53 -4.61 5.08
C PRO A 53 1.51 -5.64 5.55
N LYS A 54 0.22 -5.31 5.47
CA LYS A 54 -0.94 -6.15 5.85
C LYS A 54 -1.16 -6.36 7.35
N TYR A 55 -0.22 -6.00 8.21
CA TYR A 55 -0.42 -6.09 9.67
C TYR A 55 -1.16 -4.88 10.25
N ALA A 56 -1.02 -3.72 9.61
CA ALA A 56 -1.69 -2.50 10.01
C ALA A 56 -2.00 -1.62 8.79
N ALA A 57 -3.04 -0.81 8.91
CA ALA A 57 -3.48 0.14 7.90
C ALA A 57 -3.59 1.55 8.49
N ALA A 58 -3.29 2.56 7.68
CA ALA A 58 -3.63 3.93 8.03
C ALA A 58 -5.11 4.17 7.77
N VAL A 59 -5.77 4.83 8.72
CA VAL A 59 -7.19 5.14 8.64
C VAL A 59 -7.43 6.62 8.93
N ALA A 60 -8.45 7.20 8.31
CA ALA A 60 -9.01 8.47 8.74
C ALA A 60 -10.06 8.20 9.82
N ILE A 61 -10.03 8.95 10.91
CA ILE A 61 -11.13 8.98 11.87
C ILE A 61 -12.11 10.07 11.43
N VAL A 62 -13.36 9.68 11.25
CA VAL A 62 -14.44 10.57 10.81
C VAL A 62 -15.54 10.63 11.85
N ARG A 63 -16.14 11.80 12.01
CA ARG A 63 -17.36 12.00 12.81
C ARG A 63 -18.56 11.94 11.88
N ASP A 64 -19.47 11.02 12.15
CA ASP A 64 -20.76 11.01 11.48
C ASP A 64 -21.73 12.04 12.07
N ASN A 65 -22.90 12.20 11.46
CA ASN A 65 -23.91 13.17 11.91
C ASN A 65 -24.47 12.90 13.31
N SER A 66 -24.32 11.67 13.83
CA SER A 66 -24.75 11.34 15.19
C SER A 66 -23.67 11.70 16.23
N GLY A 67 -22.54 12.24 15.79
CA GLY A 67 -21.39 12.53 16.64
C GLY A 67 -20.54 11.29 16.94
N ARG A 68 -20.86 10.14 16.35
CA ARG A 68 -20.10 8.90 16.56
C ARG A 68 -18.85 8.91 15.71
N LEU A 69 -17.77 8.40 16.30
CA LEU A 69 -16.50 8.21 15.62
C LEU A 69 -16.54 6.90 14.84
N GLN A 70 -16.17 6.99 13.58
CA GLN A 70 -15.93 5.86 12.70
C GLN A 70 -14.54 6.00 12.10
N HIS A 71 -14.05 4.94 11.47
CA HIS A 71 -12.84 5.02 10.66
C HIS A 71 -13.14 4.66 9.20
N GLU A 72 -12.39 5.30 8.31
CA GLU A 72 -12.36 4.99 6.88
C GLU A 72 -10.94 4.55 6.55
N GLU A 73 -10.79 3.43 5.86
CA GLU A 73 -9.49 3.01 5.35
C GLU A 73 -8.98 4.03 4.33
N LEU A 74 -7.72 4.43 4.49
CA LEU A 74 -7.08 5.28 3.51
C LEU A 74 -6.63 4.43 2.32
N PRO A 75 -6.63 4.98 1.10
CA PRO A 75 -5.98 4.31 -0.02
C PRO A 75 -4.50 4.11 0.30
N PHE A 76 -3.96 2.96 -0.11
CA PHE A 76 -2.53 2.68 0.03
C PHE A 76 -1.72 3.69 -0.81
N PRO A 77 -0.62 4.25 -0.27
CA PRO A 77 0.22 5.16 -1.03
C PRO A 77 1.02 4.33 -2.05
N MET A 78 0.52 4.27 -3.29
CA MET A 78 1.24 3.64 -4.39
C MET A 78 2.43 4.52 -4.80
N LYS A 79 3.58 3.90 -5.06
CA LYS A 79 4.71 4.59 -5.68
C LYS A 79 4.44 4.94 -7.14
N ALA A 80 3.70 4.09 -7.85
CA ALA A 80 3.21 4.39 -9.19
C ALA A 80 2.03 5.37 -9.10
N ALA A 81 2.08 6.45 -9.90
CA ALA A 81 0.96 7.37 -10.00
C ALA A 81 -0.22 6.73 -10.74
N PRO A 82 -1.48 7.09 -10.42
CA PRO A 82 -2.64 6.62 -11.18
C PRO A 82 -2.49 6.90 -12.69
N GLY A 83 -2.92 5.95 -13.51
CA GLY A 83 -2.75 5.98 -14.96
C GLY A 83 -1.38 5.50 -15.46
N SER A 84 -0.39 5.33 -14.58
CA SER A 84 0.89 4.71 -14.93
C SER A 84 0.72 3.21 -15.21
N TRP A 85 1.64 2.65 -15.98
CA TRP A 85 1.71 1.20 -16.21
C TRP A 85 2.70 0.54 -15.27
N ILE A 86 2.35 -0.59 -14.69
CA ILE A 86 3.21 -1.41 -13.85
C ILE A 86 3.44 -2.76 -14.53
N VAL A 87 4.54 -3.43 -14.16
CA VAL A 87 4.87 -4.77 -14.66
C VAL A 87 4.76 -5.77 -13.53
N ARG A 88 3.85 -6.73 -13.69
CA ARG A 88 3.69 -7.90 -12.83
C ARG A 88 4.40 -9.09 -13.46
N ILE A 89 5.06 -9.88 -12.63
CA ILE A 89 5.78 -11.08 -13.00
C ILE A 89 5.21 -12.22 -12.18
N GLU A 90 4.94 -13.36 -12.81
CA GLU A 90 4.75 -14.62 -12.09
C GLU A 90 5.88 -15.56 -12.48
N ASP A 91 6.51 -16.17 -11.48
CA ASP A 91 7.60 -17.11 -11.68
C ASP A 91 7.20 -18.43 -11.02
N THR A 92 6.81 -19.43 -11.82
CA THR A 92 6.34 -20.73 -11.30
C THR A 92 7.48 -21.53 -10.66
N GLY A 93 8.73 -21.11 -10.83
CA GLY A 93 9.88 -21.64 -10.11
C GLY A 93 10.04 -21.09 -8.69
N LEU A 94 9.27 -20.07 -8.30
CA LEU A 94 9.35 -19.42 -6.99
C LEU A 94 7.99 -19.47 -6.26
N PRO A 95 7.92 -19.94 -5.00
CA PRO A 95 6.68 -20.00 -4.24
C PRO A 95 6.29 -18.63 -3.64
N LEU A 96 6.55 -17.54 -4.36
CA LEU A 96 6.38 -16.16 -3.87
C LEU A 96 5.09 -15.47 -4.40
N GLY A 97 4.40 -16.11 -5.34
CA GLY A 97 3.25 -15.51 -6.03
C GLY A 97 3.68 -14.38 -6.96
N SER A 98 2.77 -13.44 -7.22
CA SER A 98 3.00 -12.31 -8.12
C SER A 98 4.03 -11.33 -7.57
N LEU A 99 4.95 -10.89 -8.44
CA LEU A 99 6.01 -9.94 -8.14
C LEU A 99 5.84 -8.69 -9.02
N TYR A 100 5.87 -7.52 -8.39
CA TYR A 100 5.75 -6.23 -9.06
C TYR A 100 7.10 -5.56 -9.19
N VAL A 101 7.45 -5.09 -10.39
CA VAL A 101 8.73 -4.41 -10.61
C VAL A 101 8.78 -3.08 -9.85
N THR A 102 9.80 -2.90 -9.03
CA THR A 102 9.98 -1.72 -8.17
C THR A 102 11.10 -0.79 -8.64
N SER A 103 12.10 -1.31 -9.34
CA SER A 103 13.13 -0.49 -9.98
C SER A 103 13.90 -1.20 -11.08
N LEU A 104 14.39 -0.39 -12.03
CA LEU A 104 15.44 -0.76 -12.97
C LEU A 104 16.73 -0.23 -12.39
N SER A 105 17.55 -1.12 -11.84
CA SER A 105 18.82 -0.73 -11.24
C SER A 105 19.84 -0.41 -12.34
N ARG A 106 20.80 0.49 -12.04
CA ARG A 106 21.85 0.90 -12.99
C ARG A 106 22.75 -0.26 -13.42
N ASP A 107 22.80 -1.33 -12.63
CA ASP A 107 23.50 -2.58 -12.94
C ASP A 107 22.71 -3.52 -13.85
N GLY A 108 21.58 -3.06 -14.42
CA GLY A 108 20.72 -3.85 -15.31
C GLY A 108 19.84 -4.86 -14.59
N LYS A 109 19.83 -4.88 -13.24
CA LYS A 109 18.99 -5.81 -12.48
C LYS A 109 17.62 -5.21 -12.20
N THR A 110 16.58 -5.97 -12.54
CA THR A 110 15.21 -5.66 -12.14
C THR A 110 15.00 -6.07 -10.68
N ARG A 111 14.55 -5.13 -9.86
CA ARG A 111 14.08 -5.42 -8.49
C ARG A 111 12.57 -5.54 -8.50
N ALA A 112 12.04 -6.45 -7.69
CA ALA A 112 10.61 -6.66 -7.55
C ALA A 112 10.22 -6.84 -6.08
N SER A 113 8.95 -6.59 -5.78
CA SER A 113 8.31 -6.75 -4.47
C SER A 113 7.04 -7.58 -4.64
N THR A 114 6.63 -8.31 -3.61
CA THR A 114 5.33 -9.00 -3.59
C THR A 114 4.16 -8.02 -3.37
N GLU A 115 4.44 -6.76 -3.11
CA GLU A 115 3.43 -5.73 -2.80
C GLU A 115 3.26 -4.76 -3.97
N ILE A 116 2.04 -4.67 -4.50
CA ILE A 116 1.70 -3.76 -5.62
C ILE A 116 1.98 -2.28 -5.30
N ARG A 117 1.87 -1.88 -4.02
CA ARG A 117 2.14 -0.50 -3.59
C ARG A 117 3.58 -0.05 -3.88
N ASP A 118 4.51 -1.01 -3.95
CA ASP A 118 5.91 -0.74 -4.23
C ASP A 118 6.22 -0.65 -5.73
N ALA A 119 5.25 -0.99 -6.58
CA ALA A 119 5.43 -1.02 -8.02
C ALA A 119 5.85 0.35 -8.53
N ARG A 120 6.81 0.35 -9.46
CA ARG A 120 7.21 1.53 -10.20
C ARG A 120 6.27 1.76 -11.36
N GLY A 121 5.83 3.00 -11.53
CA GLY A 121 5.11 3.44 -12.73
C GLY A 121 6.06 3.63 -13.91
N PHE A 122 5.65 3.14 -15.08
CA PHE A 122 6.31 3.24 -16.37
C PHE A 122 5.37 3.86 -17.40
N SER A 123 5.93 4.35 -18.52
CA SER A 123 5.13 4.56 -19.73
C SER A 123 4.66 3.22 -20.29
N HIS A 124 3.60 3.24 -21.11
CA HIS A 124 3.07 2.03 -21.73
C HIS A 124 4.14 1.27 -22.54
N GLU A 125 4.87 1.99 -23.39
CA GLU A 125 5.94 1.42 -24.23
C GLU A 125 7.05 0.79 -23.38
N GLN A 126 7.49 1.48 -22.32
CA GLN A 126 8.51 0.96 -21.40
C GLN A 126 8.03 -0.29 -20.66
N ALA A 127 6.77 -0.31 -20.24
CA ALA A 127 6.19 -1.46 -19.55
C ALA A 127 6.12 -2.69 -20.48
N LEU A 128 5.71 -2.51 -21.73
CA LEU A 128 5.66 -3.58 -22.73
C LEU A 128 7.06 -4.13 -23.05
N GLU A 129 8.03 -3.25 -23.30
CA GLU A 129 9.42 -3.65 -23.56
C GLU A 129 9.97 -4.45 -22.37
N LEU A 130 9.76 -3.95 -21.16
CA LEU A 130 10.22 -4.60 -19.93
C LEU A 130 9.55 -5.96 -19.72
N ALA A 131 8.23 -6.06 -19.94
CA ALA A 131 7.51 -7.32 -19.85
C ALA A 131 8.04 -8.36 -20.85
N ALA A 132 8.25 -7.96 -22.11
CA ALA A 132 8.82 -8.83 -23.14
C ALA A 132 10.23 -9.31 -22.78
N GLN A 133 11.09 -8.43 -22.24
CA GLN A 133 12.43 -8.80 -21.77
C GLN A 133 12.37 -9.82 -20.62
N LEU A 134 11.43 -9.65 -19.70
CA LEU A 134 11.29 -10.53 -18.53
C LEU A 134 10.68 -11.89 -18.90
N GLN A 135 9.83 -11.95 -19.92
CA GLN A 135 9.20 -13.18 -20.39
C GLN A 135 10.19 -14.14 -21.09
N ASN A 136 11.38 -13.68 -21.48
CA ASN A 136 12.42 -14.51 -22.09
C ASN A 136 13.09 -15.51 -21.11
N LYS A 137 12.65 -15.57 -19.85
CA LYS A 137 13.16 -16.53 -18.86
C LYS A 137 12.22 -17.73 -18.72
N PRO A 138 12.74 -18.96 -18.62
CA PRO A 138 11.91 -20.13 -18.42
C PRO A 138 11.11 -20.00 -17.12
N ASN A 139 9.88 -20.54 -17.11
CA ASN A 139 8.96 -20.54 -15.96
C ASN A 139 8.48 -19.16 -15.51
N ARG A 140 8.63 -18.13 -16.36
CA ARG A 140 8.26 -16.76 -16.03
C ARG A 140 7.26 -16.18 -17.02
N THR A 141 6.18 -15.62 -16.52
CA THR A 141 5.26 -14.76 -17.27
C THR A 141 5.42 -13.32 -16.78
N ALA A 142 5.22 -12.36 -17.67
CA ALA A 142 5.21 -10.94 -17.33
C ALA A 142 4.03 -10.27 -18.02
N GLU A 143 3.30 -9.47 -17.25
CA GLU A 143 2.09 -8.79 -17.67
C GLU A 143 2.16 -7.31 -17.31
N VAL A 144 1.46 -6.50 -18.11
CA VAL A 144 1.40 -5.06 -17.96
C VAL A 144 0.01 -4.68 -17.49
N GLU A 145 -0.07 -3.94 -16.40
CA GLU A 145 -1.33 -3.51 -15.78
C GLU A 145 -1.32 -1.99 -15.64
N GLN A 146 -2.47 -1.33 -15.88
CA GLN A 146 -2.59 0.11 -15.63
C GLN A 146 -3.08 0.34 -14.20
N VAL A 147 -2.41 1.24 -13.49
CA VAL A 147 -2.79 1.63 -12.14
C VAL A 147 -4.10 2.40 -12.20
N SER A 148 -5.12 1.86 -11.53
CA SER A 148 -6.42 2.50 -11.35
C SER A 148 -6.39 3.51 -10.19
N VAL A 149 -7.33 4.45 -10.19
CA VAL A 149 -7.54 5.42 -9.10
C VAL A 149 -8.37 4.78 -8.00
#